data_AF-A0A327WW49-F1
#
_entry.id   AF-A0A327WW49-F1
#
_cell.length_a   1.000
_cell.length_b   1.000
_cell.length_c   1.000
_cell.angle_alpha   90.00
_cell.angle_beta   90.00
_cell.angle_gamma   90.00
#
_symmetry.space_group_name_H-M   'P 1'
#
loop_
_entity.id
_entity.type
_entity.pdbx_description
1 polymer ?
#
loop_
_entity_poly.entity_id
_entity_poly.type
_entity_poly.pdbx_seq_one_letter_code
_entity_poly.pdbx_strand_id
1 'polypeptide(L)' 'MSVKSIFGIILTLVGLIGLIYGGMDLTSGGVARASWVYLFLGGIFFFSGISLIRSTKDAT' A
#
# COMPACT_ATOMS: atom_id res chain seq x y z
N MET A 1 -16.32 -7.16 -11.49
CA MET A 1 -15.42 -6.82 -10.37
C MET A 1 -16.24 -6.69 -9.12
N SER A 2 -15.91 -7.43 -8.07
CA SER A 2 -16.62 -7.28 -6.79
C SER A 2 -16.13 -6.03 -6.05
N VAL A 3 -16.96 -5.52 -5.14
CA VAL A 3 -16.60 -4.41 -4.24
C VAL A 3 -15.29 -4.72 -3.49
N LYS A 4 -15.10 -5.98 -3.09
CA LYS A 4 -13.89 -6.45 -2.41
C LYS A 4 -12.61 -6.23 -3.25
N SER A 5 -12.64 -6.54 -4.55
CA SER A 5 -11.51 -6.27 -5.46
C SER A 5 -11.25 -4.79 -5.63
N ILE A 6 -12.29 -3.95 -5.72
CA ILE A 6 -12.14 -2.50 -5.88
C ILE A 6 -11.47 -1.89 -4.66
N PHE A 7 -11.90 -2.26 -3.45
CA PHE A 7 -11.23 -1.85 -2.21
C PHE A 7 -9.77 -2.33 -2.18
N GLY A 8 -9.51 -3.55 -2.63
CA GLY A 8 -8.14 -4.08 -2.70
C GLY A 8 -7.25 -3.28 -3.64
N ILE A 9 -7.76 -2.88 -4.80
CA ILE A 9 -7.04 -2.04 -5.77
C ILE A 9 -6.74 -0.66 -5.17
N ILE A 10 -7.75 -0.01 -4.58
CA ILE A 10 -7.56 1.31 -3.93
C ILE A 10 -6.51 1.21 -2.81
N LEU A 11 -6.61 0.21 -1.95
CA LEU A 11 -5.68 0.00 -0.85
C LEU A 11 -4.24 -0.25 -1.34
N THR A 12 -4.10 -1.01 -2.43
CA THR A 12 -2.80 -1.28 -3.06
C THR A 12 -2.20 0.00 -3.64
N LEU A 13 -3.00 0.82 -4.33
CA LEU A 13 -2.53 2.08 -4.91
C LEU A 13 -2.11 3.08 -3.83
N VAL A 14 -2.90 3.22 -2.75
CA VAL A 14 -2.54 4.07 -1.62
C VAL A 14 -1.26 3.57 -0.93
N GLY A 15 -1.13 2.26 -0.72
CA GLY A 15 0.08 1.66 -0.17
C GLY A 15 1.32 1.91 -1.02
N LEU A 16 1.18 1.79 -2.35
CA LEU A 16 2.25 2.08 -3.30
C LEU A 16 2.69 3.55 -3.23
N ILE A 17 1.74 4.49 -3.18
CA ILE A 17 2.03 5.91 -3.03
C ILE A 17 2.80 6.17 -1.72
N GLY A 18 2.39 5.55 -0.60
CA GLY A 18 3.10 5.66 0.68
C GLY A 18 4.53 5.13 0.63
N LEU A 19 4.75 4.00 -0.05
CA LEU A 19 6.10 3.45 -0.26
C LEU A 19 6.98 4.38 -1.09
N ILE A 20 6.44 4.97 -2.16
CA ILE A 20 7.16 5.93 -3.01
C ILE A 20 7.55 7.17 -2.18
N TYR A 21 6.61 7.75 -1.43
CA TYR A 21 6.90 8.91 -0.57
C TYR A 21 7.94 8.58 0.50
N GLY A 22 7.86 7.42 1.14
CA GLY A 22 8.87 6.99 2.12
C GLY A 22 10.27 6.85 1.51
N GLY A 23 10.37 6.29 0.30
CA GLY A 23 11.64 6.18 -0.43
C GLY A 23 12.21 7.53 -0.87
N MET A 24 11.35 8.44 -1.34
CA MET A 24 11.76 9.81 -1.69
C MET A 24 12.25 10.59 -0.47
N ASP A 25 11.53 10.48 0.66
CA ASP A 25 11.88 11.17 1.91
C ASP A 25 13.22 10.65 2.48
N LEU A 26 13.45 9.34 2.47
CA LEU A 26 14.76 8.76 2.85
C LEU A 26 15.91 9.28 1.97
N THR A 27 15.69 9.33 0.65
CA THR A 27 16.73 9.71 -0.31
C THR A 27 17.06 11.20 -0.24
N SER A 28 16.11 12.04 0.21
CA SER A 28 16.26 13.49 0.29
C SER A 28 16.91 13.97 1.61
N GLY A 29 17.40 13.04 2.45
CA GLY A 29 17.92 13.36 3.78
C GLY A 29 16.82 13.73 4.80
N GLY A 30 15.59 13.25 4.57
CA GLY A 30 14.45 13.45 5.46
C GLY A 30 14.65 12.84 6.84
N VAL A 31 13.77 13.18 7.78
CA VAL A 31 13.83 12.65 9.14
C VAL A 31 13.54 11.15 9.09
N ALA A 32 14.56 10.33 9.32
CA ALA A 32 14.47 8.87 9.20
C ALA A 32 13.24 8.28 9.90
N ARG A 33 12.85 8.82 11.06
CA ARG A 33 11.65 8.38 11.79
C ARG A 33 10.35 8.55 10.99
N ALA A 34 10.18 9.66 10.28
CA ALA A 34 8.99 9.90 9.45
C ALA A 34 9.00 9.02 8.21
N SER A 35 10.15 8.85 7.57
CA SER A 35 10.29 8.02 6.38
C SER A 35 9.99 6.54 6.68
N TRP A 36 10.42 6.03 7.84
CA TRP A 36 10.08 4.68 8.28
C TRP A 36 8.56 4.50 8.48
N VAL A 37 7.85 5.50 8.99
CA VAL A 37 6.39 5.43 9.13
C VAL A 37 5.72 5.27 7.76
N TYR A 38 6.14 6.06 6.76
CA TYR A 38 5.59 5.94 5.41
C TYR A 38 5.88 4.56 4.79
N LEU A 39 7.08 4.02 4.98
CA LEU A 39 7.45 2.70 4.45
C LEU A 39 6.67 1.56 5.12
N PHE A 40 6.58 1.55 6.45
CA PHE A 40 5.84 0.50 7.16
C PHE A 40 4.34 0.58 6.89
N LEU A 41 3.75 1.78 6.98
CA LEU A 41 2.31 1.95 6.73
C LEU A 41 1.96 1.66 5.27
N GLY A 42 2.75 2.19 4.33
CA GLY A 42 2.62 1.93 2.90
C GLY A 42 2.76 0.45 2.57
N GLY A 43 3.75 -0.22 3.16
CA GLY A 43 3.96 -1.67 3.03
C GLY A 43 2.77 -2.48 3.55
N ILE A 44 2.28 -2.20 4.76
CA ILE A 44 1.12 -2.89 5.35
C ILE A 44 -0.09 -2.74 4.43
N PHE A 45 -0.38 -1.54 3.94
CA PHE A 45 -1.52 -1.29 3.05
C PHE A 45 -1.33 -1.99 1.71
N PHE A 46 -0.14 -1.94 1.12
CA PHE A 46 0.17 -2.59 -0.14
C PHE A 46 -0.04 -4.11 -0.09
N PHE A 47 0.55 -4.78 0.91
CA PHE A 47 0.39 -6.23 1.07
C PHE A 47 -1.04 -6.63 1.43
N SER A 48 -1.71 -5.83 2.26
CA SER A 48 -3.13 -6.06 2.60
C SER A 48 -4.03 -5.92 1.38
N GLY A 49 -3.78 -4.92 0.52
CA GLY A 49 -4.51 -4.72 -0.74
C GLY A 49 -4.36 -5.89 -1.69
N ILE A 50 -3.11 -6.36 -1.90
CA ILE A 50 -2.84 -7.55 -2.72
C ILE A 50 -3.52 -8.80 -2.14
N SER A 51 -3.46 -9.00 -0.83
CA SER A 51 -4.14 -10.14 -0.16
C SER A 51 -5.65 -10.08 -0.36
N LEU A 52 -6.24 -8.88 -0.30
CA LEU A 52 -7.68 -8.69 -0.52
C LEU A 52 -8.05 -9.02 -1.97
N ILE A 53 -7.28 -8.55 -2.95
CA ILE A 53 -7.47 -8.87 -4.37
C ILE A 53 -7.38 -10.39 -4.57
N ARG A 54 -6.33 -11.05 -4.07
CA ARG A 54 -6.10 -12.50 -4.22
C ARG A 54 -7.16 -13.36 -3.52
N SER A 55 -7.67 -12.91 -2.38
CA SER A 55 -8.74 -13.61 -1.65
C SER A 55 -10.14 -13.34 -2.22
N THR A 56 -10.23 -12.52 -3.27
CA THR A 56 -11.48 -12.35 -3.99
C THR A 56 -11.61 -13.52 -4.94
N LYS A 57 -12.29 -14.57 -4.50
CA LYS A 57 -12.87 -15.54 -5.42
C LYS A 57 -13.98 -14.80 -6.15
N ASP A 58 -13.88 -14.69 -7.47
CA ASP A 58 -15.02 -14.26 -8.26
C ASP A 58 -16.18 -15.19 -7.90
N ALA A 59 -17.21 -14.62 -7.29
CA ALA A 59 -18.45 -15.34 -7.06
C ALA A 59 -18.94 -15.73 -8.45
N THR A 60 -18.89 -17.03 -8.73
CA THR A 60 -19.40 -17.62 -9.98
C THR A 60 -20.87 -17.25 -10.15
#